data_AF-A0A3D2XKQ2-F1
#
_entry.id   AF-A0A3D2XKQ2-F1
#
_cell.length_a   1.000
_cell.length_b   1.000
_cell.length_c   1.000
_cell.angle_alpha   90.00
_cell.angle_beta   90.00
_cell.angle_gamma   90.00
#
_symmetry.space_group_name_H-M   'P 1'
#
loop_
_entity.id
_entity.type
_entity.pdbx_description
1 polymer ?
#
loop_
_entity_poly.entity_id
_entity_poly.type
_entity_poly.pdbx_seq_one_letter_code
_entity_poly.pdbx_strand_id
1 'polypeptide(L)' 'NMPEMYNLVVNTNSELVNQILNTKTAKKRERLINQSLDLAQLSQGLLKGEALTNFIKRSYEIIK' A
#
# COMPACT_ATOMS: atom_id res chain seq x y z
N ASN A 1 -6.07 17.73 -16.68
CA ASN A 1 -6.50 17.15 -15.39
C ASN A 1 -5.64 17.72 -14.30
N MET A 2 -6.24 18.39 -13.30
CA MET A 2 -5.51 18.83 -12.10
C MET A 2 -4.98 17.60 -11.36
N PRO A 3 -3.76 17.64 -10.78
CA PRO A 3 -3.27 16.56 -9.94
C PRO A 3 -4.11 16.45 -8.68
N GLU A 4 -4.60 15.25 -8.38
CA GLU A 4 -5.26 14.98 -7.10
C GLU A 4 -4.21 14.95 -5.98
N MET A 5 -4.43 15.74 -4.94
CA MET A 5 -3.57 15.75 -3.74
C MET A 5 -4.30 15.05 -2.60
N TYR A 6 -3.61 14.12 -1.96
CA TYR A 6 -4.12 13.35 -0.84
C TYR A 6 -3.25 13.57 0.39
N ASN A 7 -3.90 13.73 1.54
CA ASN A 7 -3.21 13.76 2.84
C ASN A 7 -3.01 12.32 3.33
N LEU A 8 -1.76 11.93 3.53
CA LEU A 8 -1.40 10.63 4.09
C LEU A 8 -1.11 10.76 5.58
N VAL A 9 -1.90 10.07 6.41
CA VAL A 9 -1.65 9.96 7.86
C VAL A 9 -1.05 8.58 8.12
N VAL A 10 0.12 8.55 8.75
CA VAL A 10 0.85 7.31 9.06
C VAL A 10 0.78 7.04 10.55
N ASN A 11 0.34 5.85 10.93
CA ASN A 11 0.39 5.37 12.31
C ASN A 11 1.76 4.74 12.62
N THR A 12 2.68 5.52 13.17
CA THR A 12 4.04 5.06 13.52
C THR A 12 4.05 4.00 14.62
N ASN A 13 2.99 3.88 15.42
CA ASN A 13 2.87 2.86 16.47
C ASN A 13 2.41 1.49 15.92
N SER A 14 2.07 1.40 14.64
CA SER A 14 1.66 0.14 14.02
C SER A 14 2.86 -0.78 13.82
N GLU A 15 2.67 -2.08 14.09
CA GLU A 15 3.67 -3.12 13.85
C GLU A 15 4.13 -3.13 12.39
N LEU A 16 3.23 -2.86 11.44
CA LEU A 16 3.55 -2.79 10.01
C LEU A 16 4.57 -1.68 9.69
N VAL A 17 4.44 -0.50 10.30
CA VAL A 17 5.36 0.61 10.06
C VAL A 17 6.73 0.29 10.68
N ASN A 18 6.75 -0.32 11.86
CA ASN A 18 7.99 -0.82 12.46
C ASN A 18 8.67 -1.88 11.57
N GLN A 19 7.91 -2.80 10.96
CA GLN A 19 8.44 -3.77 10.02
C GLN A 19 9.01 -3.10 8.74
N ILE A 20 8.34 -2.07 8.22
CA ILE A 20 8.84 -1.28 7.08
C ILE A 20 10.17 -0.60 7.43
N LEU A 21 10.24 0.07 8.59
CA LEU A 21 11.43 0.77 9.06
C LEU A 21 12.62 -0.18 9.28
N ASN A 22 12.36 -1.34 9.88
CA ASN A 22 13.38 -2.34 10.20
C ASN A 22 13.78 -3.24 9.02
N THR A 23 13.10 -3.14 7.88
CA THR A 23 13.45 -3.92 6.68
C THR A 23 14.76 -3.42 6.08
N LYS A 24 15.76 -4.32 5.94
CA LYS A 24 17.11 -3.98 5.47
C LYS A 24 17.21 -3.75 3.95
N THR A 25 16.38 -4.42 3.16
CA THR A 25 16.45 -4.37 1.69
C THR A 25 15.44 -3.36 1.14
N ALA A 26 15.91 -2.43 0.29
CA ALA A 26 15.07 -1.43 -0.34
C ALA A 26 13.86 -2.04 -1.08
N LYS A 27 14.09 -3.11 -1.86
CA LYS A 27 13.04 -3.81 -2.61
C LYS A 27 11.91 -4.36 -1.74
N LYS A 28 12.24 -4.92 -0.57
CA LYS A 28 11.23 -5.46 0.36
C LYS A 28 10.49 -4.32 1.07
N ARG A 29 11.20 -3.25 1.43
CA ARG A 29 10.61 -2.05 2.03
C ARG A 29 9.61 -1.38 1.08
N GLU A 30 10.00 -1.17 -0.16
CA GLU A 30 9.15 -0.60 -1.21
C GLU A 30 7.89 -1.44 -1.44
N ARG A 31 8.03 -2.77 -1.50
CA ARG A 31 6.87 -3.67 -1.61
C ARG A 31 5.87 -3.50 -0.46
N LEU A 32 6.35 -3.43 0.78
CA LEU A 32 5.50 -3.24 1.96
C LEU A 32 4.82 -1.85 1.96
N ILE A 33 5.53 -0.80 1.55
CA ILE A 33 4.97 0.55 1.41
C ILE A 33 3.86 0.56 0.36
N ASN A 34 4.11 0.01 -0.83
CA ASN A 34 3.12 -0.04 -1.90
C ASN A 34 1.87 -0.81 -1.48
N GLN A 35 2.04 -1.94 -0.79
CA GLN A 35 0.92 -2.72 -0.28
C GLN A 35 0.11 -1.98 0.80
N SER A 36 0.79 -1.19 1.64
CA SER A 36 0.14 -0.36 2.66
C SER A 36 -0.64 0.81 2.04
N LEU A 37 -0.09 1.42 0.98
CA LEU A 37 -0.76 2.45 0.20
C LEU A 37 -1.98 1.92 -0.53
N ASP A 38 -1.85 0.77 -1.20
CA ASP A 38 -2.97 0.09 -1.86
C ASP A 38 -4.08 -0.20 -0.83
N LEU A 39 -3.73 -0.68 0.37
CA LEU A 39 -4.72 -0.94 1.42
C LEU A 39 -5.41 0.36 1.89
N ALA A 40 -4.65 1.44 2.06
CA ALA A 40 -5.19 2.74 2.46
C ALA A 40 -6.17 3.28 1.38
N GLN A 41 -5.77 3.24 0.12
CA GLN A 41 -6.60 3.66 -1.02
C GLN A 41 -7.86 2.79 -1.14
N LEU A 42 -7.77 1.48 -0.88
CA LEU A 42 -8.93 0.59 -0.86
C LEU A 42 -9.89 0.97 0.26
N SER A 43 -9.37 1.19 1.47
CA SER A 43 -10.18 1.56 2.65
C SER A 43 -10.94 2.88 2.47
N GLN A 44 -10.36 3.82 1.72
CA GLN A 44 -10.97 5.12 1.39
C GLN A 44 -11.84 5.06 0.11
N GLY A 45 -11.98 3.88 -0.52
CA GLY A 45 -12.73 3.73 -1.76
C GLY A 45 -12.12 4.45 -2.97
N LEU A 46 -10.84 4.82 -2.90
CA LEU A 46 -10.09 5.51 -3.95
C LEU A 46 -9.54 4.53 -5.01
N LEU A 47 -9.43 3.26 -4.66
CA LEU A 47 -9.00 2.19 -5.56
C LEU A 47 -10.17 1.73 -6.44
N LYS A 48 -10.15 2.11 -7.73
CA LYS A 48 -11.22 1.81 -8.70
C LYS A 48 -10.66 1.35 -10.04
N GLY A 49 -11.51 0.67 -10.82
CA GLY A 49 -11.20 0.24 -12.18
C GLY A 49 -9.99 -0.69 -12.25
N GLU A 50 -9.05 -0.38 -13.13
CA GLU A 50 -7.86 -1.19 -13.38
C GLU A 50 -6.99 -1.37 -12.12
N ALA A 51 -6.83 -0.32 -11.31
CA ALA A 51 -6.02 -0.35 -10.11
C ALA A 51 -6.56 -1.39 -9.10
N LEU A 52 -7.89 -1.49 -8.96
CA LEU A 52 -8.54 -2.47 -8.08
C LEU A 52 -8.29 -3.90 -8.56
N THR A 53 -8.45 -4.14 -9.86
CA THR A 53 -8.19 -5.44 -10.47
C THR A 53 -6.72 -5.86 -10.26
N ASN A 54 -5.78 -4.93 -10.46
CA ASN A 54 -4.35 -5.18 -10.27
C ASN A 54 -4.01 -5.48 -8.80
N PHE A 55 -4.64 -4.77 -7.86
CA PHE A 55 -4.49 -5.04 -6.43
C PHE A 55 -4.99 -6.44 -6.04
N ILE A 56 -6.17 -6.84 -6.52
CA ILE A 56 -6.75 -8.16 -6.25
C ILE A 56 -5.84 -9.26 -6.82
N LYS A 57 -5.39 -9.12 -8.07
CA LYS A 57 -4.47 -10.08 -8.71
C LYS A 57 -3.20 -10.26 -7.90
N ARG A 58 -2.57 -9.16 -7.50
CA ARG A 58 -1.32 -9.17 -6.73
C ARG A 58 -1.53 -9.74 -5.32
N SER A 59 -2.65 -9.45 -4.67
CA SER A 59 -2.98 -10.01 -3.36
C SER A 59 -3.20 -11.52 -3.44
N TYR A 60 -3.83 -12.01 -4.50
CA TYR A 60 -4.03 -13.43 -4.75
C TYR A 60 -2.70 -14.17 -4.95
N GLU A 61 -1.77 -13.62 -5.72
CA GLU A 61 -0.41 -14.16 -5.92
C GLU A 61 0.45 -14.18 -4.63
N ILE A 62 0.07 -13.42 -3.60
CA ILE A 62 0.78 -13.40 -2.30
C ILE A 62 0.27 -14.50 -1.36
N ILE A 63 -1.02 -14.85 -1.46
CA ILE A 63 -1.66 -15.84 -0.59
C ILE A 63 -1.35 -17.27 -1.07
N LYS A 64 -1.07 -17.45 -2.36
CA LYS A 64 -0.72 -18.72 -2.99
C LYS A 64 0.75 -19.09 -2.76
#